data_AF-A0A7X3SJ51-F1
#
_entry.id   AF-A0A7X3SJ51-F1
#
_cell.length_a   1.000
_cell.length_b   1.000
_cell.length_c   1.000
_cell.angle_alpha   90.00
_cell.angle_beta   90.00
_cell.angle_gamma   90.00
#
_symmetry.space_group_name_H-M   'P 1'
#
loop_
_entity.id
_entity.type
_entity.pdbx_description
1 polymer ?
#
loop_
_entity_poly.entity_id
_entity_poly.type
_entity_poly.pdbx_seq_one_letter_code
_entity_poly.pdbx_strand_id
1 'polypeptide(L)' 'MSYIRKTKDEYQLLCNYGYDDGWEYVLAEDTMKEARERKSEYMKNMPGFSYKIVKKRVPITGND' A
#
# COMPACT_ATOMS: atom_id res chain seq x y z
N MET A 1 3.61 26.32 20.03
CA MET A 1 3.25 24.93 19.66
C MET A 1 3.07 24.89 18.15
N SER A 2 3.97 24.26 17.40
CA SER A 2 3.77 24.05 15.97
C SER A 2 2.61 23.07 15.76
N TYR A 3 1.88 23.20 14.66
CA TYR A 3 0.82 22.25 14.32
C TYR A 3 1.40 20.85 14.14
N ILE A 4 0.95 19.90 14.97
CA ILE A 4 1.30 18.48 14.83
C ILE A 4 0.23 17.83 13.95
N ARG A 5 0.67 17.22 12.84
CA ARG A 5 -0.23 16.52 11.92
C ARG A 5 -0.84 15.30 12.62
N LYS A 6 -2.14 15.06 12.40
CA LYS A 6 -2.88 13.92 13.00
C LYS A 6 -2.90 12.65 12.12
N THR A 7 -2.33 12.71 10.92
CA THR A 7 -2.34 11.62 9.93
C THR A 7 -0.96 11.37 9.37
N LYS A 8 -0.61 10.10 9.11
CA LYS A 8 0.56 9.73 8.33
C LYS A 8 0.14 9.29 6.92
N ASP A 9 1.05 9.48 5.97
CA ASP A 9 0.88 8.95 4.62
C ASP A 9 1.29 7.47 4.63
N GLU A 10 0.49 6.63 3.99
CA GLU A 10 0.72 5.19 3.86
C GLU A 10 0.55 4.80 2.38
N TYR A 11 1.46 3.99 1.85
CA TYR A 11 1.45 3.56 0.46
C TYR A 11 1.08 2.08 0.38
N GLN A 12 -0.19 1.81 0.12
CA GLN A 12 -0.73 0.46 0.09
C GLN A 12 -0.51 -0.20 -1.28
N LEU A 13 0.11 -1.37 -1.28
CA LEU A 13 0.20 -2.27 -2.43
C LEU A 13 -1.07 -3.10 -2.51
N LEU A 14 -1.74 -3.04 -3.66
CA LEU A 14 -2.93 -3.83 -3.96
C LEU A 14 -2.65 -4.80 -5.10
N CYS A 15 -3.19 -6.00 -5.00
CA CYS A 15 -3.13 -7.05 -6.02
C CYS A 15 -4.53 -7.37 -6.53
N ASN A 16 -4.69 -7.55 -7.83
CA ASN A 16 -5.88 -8.17 -8.40
C ASN A 16 -5.52 -9.61 -8.81
N TYR A 17 -6.08 -10.58 -8.08
CA TYR A 17 -5.85 -12.00 -8.29
C TYR A 17 -6.70 -12.62 -9.42
N GLY A 18 -7.59 -11.86 -10.05
CA GLY A 18 -8.34 -12.30 -11.23
C GLY A 18 -9.54 -13.21 -10.95
N TYR A 19 -10.00 -13.29 -9.69
CA TYR A 19 -11.17 -14.09 -9.28
C TYR A 19 -12.48 -13.27 -9.22
N ASP A 20 -12.57 -12.17 -9.99
CA ASP A 20 -13.67 -11.19 -9.92
C ASP A 20 -13.85 -10.48 -8.55
N ASP A 21 -13.01 -10.79 -7.56
CA ASP A 21 -12.99 -10.17 -6.22
C ASP A 21 -12.37 -8.76 -6.18
N GLY A 22 -11.78 -8.31 -7.29
CA GLY A 22 -11.26 -6.95 -7.44
C GLY A 22 -9.85 -6.75 -6.87
N TRP A 23 -9.60 -5.60 -6.24
CA TRP A 23 -8.28 -5.21 -5.73
C TRP A 23 -8.17 -5.50 -4.24
N GLU A 24 -7.29 -6.42 -3.87
CA GLU A 24 -7.06 -6.82 -2.50
C GLU A 24 -5.83 -6.14 -1.88
N TYR A 25 -5.88 -5.92 -0.58
CA TYR A 25 -4.76 -5.39 0.19
C TYR A 25 -3.69 -6.46 0.41
N VAL A 26 -2.44 -6.12 0.06
CA VAL A 26 -1.29 -7.01 0.26
C VAL A 26 -0.46 -6.53 1.45
N LEU A 27 0.01 -5.29 1.38
CA LEU A 27 0.85 -4.65 2.40
C LEU A 27 0.83 -3.14 2.23
N ALA A 28 1.43 -2.43 3.18
CA ALA A 28 1.66 -1.01 3.08
C ALA A 28 3.06 -0.64 3.54
N GLU A 29 3.60 0.43 2.95
CA GLU A 29 4.90 1.00 3.32
C GLU A 29 4.75 2.49 3.63
N ASP A 30 5.67 3.04 4.43
CA ASP A 30 5.64 4.46 4.82
C ASP A 30 6.13 5.39 3.69
N THR A 31 6.91 4.87 2.73
CA THR A 31 7.39 5.64 1.57
C THR A 31 6.98 5.05 0.22
N MET A 32 6.80 5.94 -0.78
CA MET A 32 6.55 5.52 -2.17
C MET A 32 7.72 4.72 -2.76
N LYS A 33 8.95 4.94 -2.26
CA LYS A 33 10.14 4.21 -2.73
C LYS A 33 10.04 2.74 -2.30
N GLU A 34 9.85 2.48 -1.01
CA GLU A 34 9.69 1.12 -0.47
C GLU A 34 8.51 0.41 -1.15
N ALA A 35 7.35 1.08 -1.28
CA ALA A 35 6.19 0.49 -1.94
C ALA A 35 6.47 0.04 -3.39
N ARG A 36 7.32 0.77 -4.13
CA ARG A 36 7.74 0.41 -5.49
C ARG A 36 8.71 -0.77 -5.51
N GLU A 37 9.62 -0.82 -4.55
CA GLU A 37 10.53 -1.96 -4.36
C GLU A 37 9.74 -3.23 -4.09
N ARG A 38 8.80 -3.18 -3.13
CA ARG A 38 7.87 -4.28 -2.84
C ARG A 38 7.04 -4.67 -4.05
N LYS A 39 6.47 -3.71 -4.79
CA LYS A 39 5.74 -4.00 -6.04
C LYS A 39 6.62 -4.78 -7.02
N SER A 40 7.90 -4.41 -7.19
CA SER A 40 8.80 -5.12 -8.09
C SER A 40 9.06 -6.56 -7.63
N GLU A 41 9.24 -6.78 -6.34
CA GLU A 41 9.41 -8.12 -5.76
C GLU A 41 8.17 -8.99 -6.01
N TYR A 42 6.97 -8.47 -5.74
CA TYR A 42 5.72 -9.19 -5.97
C TYR A 42 5.50 -9.52 -7.44
N MET A 43 5.77 -8.57 -8.35
CA MET A 43 5.68 -8.81 -9.79
C MET A 43 6.65 -9.90 -10.27
N LYS A 44 7.84 -10.02 -9.65
CA LYS A 44 8.82 -11.08 -9.96
C LYS A 44 8.41 -12.43 -9.39
N ASN A 45 7.88 -12.45 -8.17
CA ASN A 45 7.53 -13.68 -7.47
C ASN A 45 6.23 -14.30 -7.99
N MET A 46 5.24 -13.47 -8.36
CA MET A 46 3.95 -13.90 -8.88
C MET A 46 3.63 -13.15 -10.18
N PRO A 47 4.33 -13.49 -11.28
CA PRO A 47 4.05 -12.88 -12.58
C PRO A 47 2.65 -13.26 -13.06
N GLY A 48 2.00 -12.35 -13.80
CA GLY A 48 0.66 -12.55 -14.36
C GLY A 48 -0.47 -11.85 -13.60
N PHE A 49 -0.24 -11.45 -12.35
CA PHE A 49 -1.19 -10.61 -11.61
C PHE A 49 -0.96 -9.12 -11.81
N SER A 50 -2.03 -8.35 -11.64
CA SER A 50 -1.98 -6.89 -11.73
C SER A 50 -1.75 -6.27 -10.36
N TYR A 51 -0.82 -5.32 -10.28
CA TYR A 51 -0.44 -4.63 -9.04
C TYR A 51 -0.54 -3.12 -9.16
N LYS A 52 -1.11 -2.46 -8.14
CA LYS A 52 -1.13 -0.99 -8.04
C LYS A 52 -0.78 -0.51 -6.65
N ILE A 53 -0.28 0.71 -6.56
CA ILE A 53 0.02 1.38 -5.29
C ILE A 53 -0.99 2.50 -5.11
N VAL A 54 -1.63 2.58 -3.95
CA VAL A 54 -2.56 3.65 -3.58
C VAL A 54 -2.03 4.36 -2.34
N LYS A 55 -1.93 5.70 -2.42
CA LYS A 55 -1.60 6.52 -1.26
C LYS A 55 -2.85 6.74 -0.41
N LYS A 56 -2.78 6.40 0.88
CA LYS A 56 -3.79 6.71 1.88
C LYS A 56 -3.23 7.63 2.96
N ARG A 57 -4.11 8.38 3.63
CA ARG A 57 -3.80 9.13 4.84
C ARG A 57 -4.48 8.44 6.00
N VAL A 58 -3.70 7.79 6.85
CA VAL A 58 -4.20 7.05 8.01
C VAL A 58 -4.01 7.89 9.27
N PRO A 59 -4.96 7.88 10.23
CA PRO A 59 -4.78 8.52 11.53
C PRO A 59 -3.51 8.00 12.22
N ILE A 60 -2.74 8.89 12.86
CA ILE A 60 -1.62 8.48 13.74
C ILE A 60 -2.16 7.84 15.02
N THR A 61 -3.40 8.18 15.37
CA THR A 61 -4.18 7.64 16.48
C THR A 61 -5.36 6.84 15.91
N GLY A 62 -5.08 5.60 15.52
CA GLY A 62 -6.10 4.58 15.27
C GLY A 62 -5.81 3.42 16.21
N ASN A 63 -6.76 3.18 17.12
CA ASN A 63 -6.69 2.16 18.17
C ASN A 63 -6.43 0.75 17.61
N ASP A 64 -5.78 -0.05 18.45
CA ASP A 64 -5.59 -1.51 18.33
C ASP A 64 -6.85 -2.26 17.87
#